data_AF-A0A822XZI2-F1
#
_entry.id   AF-A0A822XZI2-F1
#
_cell.length_a   1.000
_cell.length_b   1.000
_cell.length_c   1.000
_cell.angle_alpha   90.00
_cell.angle_beta   90.00
_cell.angle_gamma   90.00
#
_symmetry.space_group_name_H-M   'P 1'
#
loop_
_entity.id
_entity.type
_entity.pdbx_description
1 polymer ?
#
loop_
_entity_poly.entity_id
_entity_poly.type
_entity_poly.pdbx_seq_one_letter_code
_entity_poly.pdbx_strand_id
1 'polypeptide(L)'
;MKYAEDILRAKQLGTEVFKNLPSSSTQRWKLSYLILRWGNRTFSVTQCGVALSVSILNYGGKRNQGGFWCEREMITRFKKNKKKRGHVNAGHGRIGKHRKHTGGRGNVGGMHHHRILFNKYHPGYFGMFYCPIVNIDKLWSMIPQDVKEKASIDNVPLIDGVLPPSQPVIVKTKLISKLAEKKIKEGNGAIVLTT
;
A
#
# COMPACT_ATOMS: atom_id res chain seq x y z
N MET A 1 -20.06 -38.42 4.81
CA MET A 1 -19.68 -38.89 6.16
C MET A 1 -18.32 -38.33 6.59
N LYS A 2 -17.22 -38.64 5.89
CA LYS A 2 -15.83 -38.23 6.24
C LYS A 2 -15.61 -36.72 6.50
N TYR A 3 -16.36 -35.84 5.82
CA TYR A 3 -16.24 -34.38 5.97
C TYR A 3 -16.74 -33.84 7.32
N ALA A 4 -17.84 -34.41 7.83
CA ALA A 4 -18.42 -33.96 9.10
C ALA A 4 -17.54 -34.39 10.28
N GLU A 5 -17.00 -35.61 10.20
CA GLU A 5 -16.03 -36.16 11.16
C GLU A 5 -14.74 -35.32 11.19
N ASP A 6 -14.24 -34.92 10.02
CA ASP A 6 -13.01 -34.13 9.93
C ASP A 6 -13.16 -32.74 10.59
N ILE A 7 -14.32 -32.09 10.42
CA ILE A 7 -14.63 -30.79 11.04
C ILE A 7 -14.81 -30.95 12.56
N LEU A 8 -15.48 -32.01 13.01
CA LEU A 8 -15.66 -32.30 14.44
C LEU A 8 -14.31 -32.52 15.13
N ARG A 9 -13.39 -33.25 14.49
CA ARG A 9 -12.05 -33.48 15.02
C ARG A 9 -11.20 -32.20 15.03
N ALA A 10 -11.29 -31.37 13.98
CA ALA A 10 -10.61 -30.07 13.95
C ALA A 10 -11.14 -29.11 15.04
N LYS A 11 -12.44 -29.16 15.35
CA LYS A 11 -13.02 -28.43 16.49
C LYS A 11 -12.47 -28.94 17.82
N GLN A 12 -12.43 -30.26 18.04
CA GLN A 12 -11.90 -30.84 19.28
C GLN A 12 -10.43 -30.46 19.51
N LEU A 13 -9.57 -30.63 18.51
CA LEU A 13 -8.15 -30.24 18.58
C LEU A 13 -7.96 -28.75 18.82
N GLY A 14 -8.73 -27.90 18.13
CA GLY A 14 -8.71 -26.46 18.39
C GLY A 14 -9.09 -26.12 19.84
N THR A 15 -10.09 -26.81 20.39
CA THR A 15 -10.55 -26.58 21.77
C THR A 15 -9.49 -26.97 22.80
N GLU A 16 -8.75 -28.06 22.59
CA GLU A 16 -7.66 -28.47 23.49
C GLU A 16 -6.47 -27.51 23.44
N VAL A 17 -6.08 -27.05 22.25
CA VAL A 17 -4.98 -26.09 22.08
C VAL A 17 -5.33 -24.76 22.73
N PHE A 18 -6.57 -24.28 22.57
CA PHE A 18 -7.02 -23.02 23.18
C PHE A 18 -7.15 -23.09 24.71
N LYS A 19 -7.43 -24.28 25.29
CA LYS A 19 -7.51 -24.47 26.75
C LYS A 19 -6.15 -24.47 27.45
N ASN A 20 -5.08 -24.88 26.76
CA ASN A 20 -3.74 -25.01 27.33
C ASN A 20 -2.85 -23.76 27.14
N LEU A 21 -3.40 -22.63 26.69
CA LEU A 21 -2.67 -21.36 26.53
C LEU A 21 -2.53 -20.63 27.88
N PRO A 22 -1.33 -20.10 28.21
CA PRO A 22 -1.10 -19.41 29.48
C PRO A 22 -1.91 -18.12 29.57
N SER A 23 -2.56 -17.91 30.73
CA SER A 23 -3.51 -16.82 30.99
C SER A 23 -2.85 -15.46 31.25
N SER A 24 -1.78 -15.09 30.52
CA SER A 24 -1.22 -13.75 30.60
C SER A 24 -2.00 -12.81 29.66
N SER A 25 -2.55 -11.76 30.24
CA SER A 25 -3.53 -10.81 29.68
C SER A 25 -3.07 -10.02 28.45
N THR A 26 -1.89 -10.30 27.89
CA THR A 26 -1.29 -9.60 26.75
C THR A 26 -1.12 -10.46 25.49
N GLN A 27 -1.47 -11.77 25.51
CA GLN A 27 -1.42 -12.64 24.32
C GLN A 27 -2.79 -13.04 23.77
N ARG A 28 -3.88 -12.71 24.45
CA ARG A 28 -5.26 -13.09 24.07
C ARG A 28 -5.72 -12.54 22.71
N TRP A 29 -5.04 -11.51 22.19
CA TRP A 29 -5.36 -10.87 20.92
C TRP A 29 -4.45 -11.26 19.75
N LYS A 30 -3.38 -12.05 20.00
CA LYS A 30 -2.42 -12.42 18.94
C LYS A 30 -2.71 -13.77 18.26
N LEU A 31 -3.47 -14.65 18.90
CA LEU A 31 -3.87 -15.94 18.33
C LEU A 31 -5.39 -16.06 18.31
N SER A 32 -6.09 -15.13 17.65
CA SER A 32 -7.53 -15.29 17.38
C SER A 32 -7.81 -16.38 16.33
N TYR A 33 -6.76 -16.99 15.78
CA TYR A 33 -6.82 -17.91 14.64
C TYR A 33 -5.69 -18.93 14.65
N LEU A 34 -6.03 -20.21 14.46
CA LEU A 34 -5.11 -21.33 14.33
C LEU A 34 -5.31 -22.00 12.97
N ILE A 35 -4.24 -22.16 12.18
CA ILE A 35 -4.30 -22.90 10.91
C ILE A 35 -3.89 -24.36 11.18
N LEU A 36 -4.78 -25.29 10.91
CA LEU A 36 -4.55 -26.73 11.05
C LEU A 36 -4.54 -27.36 9.65
N ARG A 37 -3.48 -28.10 9.33
CA ARG A 37 -3.39 -28.83 8.05
C ARG A 37 -3.63 -30.31 8.29
N TRP A 38 -4.57 -30.88 7.54
CA TRP A 38 -4.86 -32.31 7.63
C TRP A 38 -5.07 -32.88 6.22
N GLY A 39 -4.14 -33.74 5.79
CA GLY A 39 -4.03 -34.18 4.40
C GLY A 39 -3.83 -33.00 3.44
N ASN A 40 -4.60 -32.96 2.35
CA ASN A 40 -4.55 -31.90 1.33
C ASN A 40 -5.40 -30.67 1.69
N ARG A 41 -5.94 -30.58 2.90
CA ARG A 41 -6.84 -29.49 3.32
C ARG A 41 -6.21 -28.65 4.43
N THR A 42 -6.33 -27.33 4.28
CA THR A 42 -5.97 -26.34 5.30
C THR A 42 -7.24 -25.81 5.94
N PHE A 43 -7.40 -26.12 7.21
CA PHE A 43 -8.48 -25.63 8.06
C PHE A 43 -7.98 -24.49 8.91
N SER A 44 -8.94 -23.70 9.36
CA SER A 44 -8.62 -22.54 10.11
C SER A 44 -9.65 -22.27 11.17
N VAL A 45 -9.20 -22.26 12.42
CA VAL A 45 -10.01 -22.25 13.61
C VAL A 45 -9.88 -20.87 14.25
N THR A 46 -10.92 -20.06 14.16
CA THR A 46 -11.00 -18.78 14.88
C THR A 46 -11.76 -18.94 16.19
N GLN A 47 -11.26 -18.31 17.25
CA GLN A 47 -11.98 -18.19 18.51
C GLN A 47 -12.56 -16.78 18.65
N CYS A 48 -13.89 -16.68 18.76
CA CYS A 48 -14.58 -15.43 19.06
C CYS A 48 -15.39 -15.63 20.34
N GLY A 49 -14.87 -15.14 21.48
CA GLY A 49 -15.44 -15.43 22.80
C GLY A 49 -15.30 -16.91 23.19
N VAL A 50 -16.42 -17.57 23.50
CA VAL A 50 -16.47 -19.03 23.82
C VAL A 50 -16.75 -19.91 22.59
N ALA A 51 -17.04 -19.31 21.43
CA ALA A 51 -17.37 -20.03 20.21
C ALA A 51 -16.13 -20.21 19.31
N LEU A 52 -15.93 -21.45 18.84
CA LEU A 52 -14.91 -21.80 17.85
C LEU A 52 -15.56 -22.00 16.48
N SER A 53 -15.18 -21.20 15.50
CA SER A 53 -15.58 -21.38 14.10
C SER A 53 -14.43 -21.97 13.28
N VAL A 54 -14.71 -23.03 12.53
CA VAL A 54 -13.74 -23.70 11.65
C VAL A 54 -14.11 -23.43 10.19
N SER A 55 -13.21 -22.80 9.46
CA SER A 55 -13.34 -22.47 8.03
C SER A 55 -12.27 -23.20 7.22
N ILE A 56 -12.58 -23.57 5.98
CA ILE A 56 -11.62 -24.19 5.05
C ILE A 56 -10.98 -23.09 4.21
N LEU A 57 -9.66 -22.98 4.27
CA LEU A 57 -8.89 -22.10 3.39
C LEU A 57 -8.67 -22.82 2.06
N ASN A 58 -9.53 -22.58 1.08
CA ASN A 58 -9.20 -22.87 -0.30
C ASN A 58 -8.31 -21.75 -0.82
N TYR A 59 -7.05 -22.06 -1.14
CA TYR A 59 -6.13 -21.14 -1.80
C TYR A 59 -6.63 -20.85 -3.23
N GLY A 60 -7.48 -19.83 -3.35
CA GLY A 60 -7.89 -19.20 -4.60
C GLY A 60 -8.02 -17.70 -4.34
N GLY A 61 -7.02 -16.94 -4.78
CA GLY A 61 -6.73 -15.60 -4.26
C GLY A 61 -7.78 -14.51 -4.53
N LYS A 62 -7.85 -13.58 -3.58
CA LYS A 62 -7.87 -12.12 -3.77
C LYS A 62 -7.60 -11.45 -2.43
N ARG A 63 -6.65 -10.50 -2.43
CA ARG A 63 -6.18 -9.75 -1.27
C ARG A 63 -7.33 -8.93 -0.68
N ASN A 64 -7.75 -9.28 0.54
CA ASN A 64 -8.71 -8.52 1.34
C ASN A 64 -8.04 -7.22 1.84
N GLN A 65 -8.50 -6.08 1.36
CA GLN A 65 -8.44 -4.84 2.15
C GLN A 65 -9.75 -4.75 2.93
N GLY A 66 -9.64 -4.51 4.23
CA GLY A 66 -10.74 -4.51 5.18
C GLY A 66 -11.86 -3.55 4.78
N GLY A 67 -13.02 -4.14 4.50
CA GLY A 67 -14.29 -3.47 4.31
C GLY A 67 -15.33 -4.56 4.19
N PHE A 68 -16.28 -4.59 5.13
CA PHE A 68 -17.40 -5.53 5.13
C PHE A 68 -18.37 -5.16 3.98
N TRP A 69 -17.92 -5.35 2.74
CA TRP A 69 -18.78 -5.27 1.58
C TRP A 69 -19.51 -6.60 1.50
N CYS A 70 -20.79 -6.59 1.85
CA CYS A 70 -21.72 -7.64 1.46
C CYS A 70 -21.54 -7.87 -0.04
N GLU A 71 -20.89 -8.98 -0.40
CA GLU A 71 -20.73 -9.46 -1.78
C GLU A 71 -22.09 -9.96 -2.26
N ARG A 72 -23.05 -9.04 -2.36
CA ARG A 72 -24.32 -9.29 -3.02
C ARG A 72 -24.01 -9.27 -4.51
N GLU A 73 -23.76 -10.45 -5.08
CA GLU A 73 -23.72 -10.63 -6.52
C GLU A 73 -24.90 -9.89 -7.14
N MET A 74 -24.62 -8.98 -8.09
CA MET A 74 -25.66 -8.14 -8.68
C MET A 74 -26.63 -9.02 -9.49
N ILE A 75 -27.77 -9.36 -8.87
CA ILE A 75 -28.78 -10.26 -9.46
C ILE A 75 -29.17 -9.74 -10.85
N THR A 76 -29.19 -10.62 -11.85
CA THR A 76 -29.42 -10.27 -13.26
C THR A 76 -30.71 -9.49 -13.52
N ARG A 77 -31.67 -9.50 -12.59
CA ARG A 77 -32.91 -8.72 -12.62
C ARG A 77 -32.69 -7.20 -12.59
N PHE A 78 -31.64 -6.72 -11.93
CA PHE A 78 -31.35 -5.29 -11.82
C PHE A 78 -30.48 -4.76 -12.97
N LYS A 79 -30.05 -5.62 -13.90
CA LYS A 79 -29.25 -5.21 -15.06
C LYS A 79 -30.12 -4.39 -16.02
N LYS A 80 -29.64 -3.19 -16.36
CA LYS A 80 -30.33 -2.25 -17.29
C LYS A 80 -30.66 -2.88 -18.65
N ASN A 81 -29.90 -3.88 -19.09
CA ASN A 81 -30.11 -4.57 -20.36
C ASN A 81 -31.45 -5.31 -20.44
N LYS A 82 -32.05 -5.75 -19.32
CA LYS A 82 -33.37 -6.40 -19.36
C LYS A 82 -34.47 -5.46 -19.87
N LYS A 83 -34.44 -4.19 -19.43
CA LYS A 83 -35.39 -3.15 -19.86
C LYS A 83 -35.14 -2.65 -21.29
N LYS A 84 -34.06 -3.09 -21.94
CA LYS A 84 -33.67 -2.64 -23.28
C LYS A 84 -34.08 -3.60 -24.41
N ARG A 85 -34.69 -4.76 -24.10
CA ARG A 85 -35.22 -5.69 -25.09
C ARG A 85 -36.38 -5.04 -25.86
N GLY A 86 -36.46 -5.25 -27.17
CA GLY A 86 -37.43 -4.59 -28.05
C GLY A 86 -36.99 -3.21 -28.56
N HIS A 87 -36.01 -2.55 -27.93
CA HIS A 87 -35.42 -1.33 -28.49
C HIS A 87 -34.38 -1.66 -29.56
N VAL A 88 -34.54 -1.07 -30.75
CA VAL A 88 -33.72 -1.35 -31.94
C VAL A 88 -32.21 -1.27 -31.67
N ASN A 89 -31.74 -0.26 -30.92
CA ASN A 89 -30.30 -0.04 -30.69
C ASN A 89 -29.88 -0.02 -29.20
N ALA A 90 -30.71 -0.57 -28.29
CA ALA A 90 -30.41 -0.69 -26.86
C ALA A 90 -29.88 0.60 -26.17
N GLY A 91 -30.25 1.78 -26.67
CA GLY A 91 -29.85 3.09 -26.13
C GLY A 91 -28.49 3.62 -26.61
N HIS A 92 -27.90 3.08 -27.68
CA HIS A 92 -26.67 3.60 -28.28
C HIS A 92 -26.89 4.54 -29.47
N GLY A 93 -28.11 5.08 -29.66
CA GLY A 93 -28.43 5.99 -30.77
C GLY A 93 -28.59 5.30 -32.14
N ARG A 94 -29.17 5.99 -33.13
CA ARG A 94 -29.39 5.46 -34.51
C ARG A 94 -28.21 5.72 -35.44
N ILE A 95 -27.65 6.93 -35.39
CA ILE A 95 -26.62 7.40 -36.32
C ILE A 95 -25.22 6.99 -35.82
N GLY A 96 -24.84 7.41 -34.61
CA GLY A 96 -23.59 7.01 -33.96
C GLY A 96 -23.67 5.59 -33.39
N LYS A 97 -23.40 4.56 -34.20
CA LYS A 97 -23.49 3.16 -33.75
C LYS A 97 -22.44 2.82 -32.69
N HIS A 98 -22.77 1.92 -31.76
CA HIS A 98 -21.80 1.35 -30.83
C HIS A 98 -20.78 0.47 -31.57
N ARG A 99 -19.50 0.86 -31.54
CA ARG A 99 -18.36 0.15 -32.16
C ARG A 99 -17.36 -0.26 -31.08
N LYS A 100 -16.41 -1.12 -31.43
CA LYS A 100 -15.48 -1.73 -30.46
C LYS A 100 -14.54 -0.71 -29.80
N HIS A 101 -13.78 0.07 -30.57
CA HIS A 101 -12.82 1.06 -30.05
C HIS A 101 -12.66 2.24 -31.01
N THR A 102 -13.51 3.27 -30.93
CA THR A 102 -13.44 4.44 -31.83
C THR A 102 -12.30 5.39 -31.49
N GLY A 103 -11.85 5.44 -30.22
CA GLY A 103 -10.82 6.36 -29.74
C GLY A 103 -9.52 5.70 -29.29
N GLY A 104 -9.33 4.41 -29.61
CA GLY A 104 -8.23 3.60 -29.10
C GLY A 104 -8.61 2.76 -27.88
N ARG A 105 -7.62 2.07 -27.29
CA ARG A 105 -7.77 1.24 -26.08
C ARG A 105 -7.07 1.92 -24.91
N GLY A 106 -7.68 1.88 -23.73
CA GLY A 106 -7.09 2.46 -22.51
C GLY A 106 -6.83 3.97 -22.67
N ASN A 107 -5.66 4.42 -22.20
CA ASN A 107 -5.27 5.83 -22.18
C ASN A 107 -4.50 6.28 -23.44
N VAL A 108 -4.71 5.60 -24.58
CA VAL A 108 -4.09 5.96 -25.87
C VAL A 108 -4.47 7.38 -26.27
N GLY A 109 -3.55 8.11 -26.90
CA GLY A 109 -3.83 9.43 -27.47
C GLY A 109 -3.97 10.55 -26.44
N GLY A 110 -3.55 10.34 -25.20
CA GLY A 110 -3.67 11.33 -24.13
C GLY A 110 -2.91 12.64 -24.37
N MET A 111 -1.94 12.68 -25.29
CA MET A 111 -1.30 13.93 -25.75
C MET A 111 -1.86 14.44 -27.09
N HIS A 112 -2.63 13.63 -27.82
CA HIS A 112 -3.15 13.94 -29.15
C HIS A 112 -4.67 14.21 -29.07
N HIS A 113 -5.51 13.24 -29.47
CA HIS A 113 -6.96 13.41 -29.55
C HIS A 113 -7.69 13.33 -28.20
N HIS A 114 -7.05 12.81 -27.14
CA HIS A 114 -7.58 12.83 -25.76
C HIS A 114 -6.91 13.88 -24.86
N ARG A 115 -6.11 14.80 -25.45
CA ARG A 115 -5.38 15.85 -24.72
C ARG A 115 -6.28 16.70 -23.81
N ILE A 116 -7.46 17.05 -24.28
CA ILE A 116 -8.40 17.90 -23.52
C ILE A 116 -8.85 17.19 -22.24
N LEU A 117 -9.08 15.87 -22.29
CA LEU A 117 -9.48 15.09 -21.12
C LEU A 117 -8.39 15.10 -20.05
N PHE A 118 -7.14 14.84 -20.46
CA PHE A 118 -6.01 14.80 -19.53
C PHE A 118 -5.69 16.17 -18.94
N ASN A 119 -5.67 17.22 -19.76
CA ASN A 119 -5.39 18.56 -19.25
C ASN A 119 -6.48 19.06 -18.29
N LYS A 120 -7.74 18.67 -18.51
CA LYS A 120 -8.87 19.12 -17.68
C LYS A 120 -8.96 18.37 -16.35
N TYR A 121 -8.83 17.05 -16.37
CA TYR A 121 -9.10 16.21 -15.19
C TYR A 121 -7.84 15.65 -14.53
N HIS A 122 -6.72 15.61 -15.25
CA HIS A 122 -5.46 15.03 -14.77
C HIS A 122 -4.26 15.94 -15.10
N PRO A 123 -4.21 17.17 -14.55
CA PRO A 123 -3.04 18.01 -14.69
C PRO A 123 -1.82 17.31 -14.05
N GLY A 124 -0.70 17.29 -14.77
CA GLY A 124 0.52 16.59 -14.33
C GLY A 124 0.51 15.07 -14.53
N TYR A 125 -0.48 14.50 -15.24
CA TYR A 125 -0.45 13.08 -15.63
C TYR A 125 0.75 12.72 -16.52
N PHE A 126 1.14 13.67 -17.37
CA PHE A 126 2.33 13.56 -18.20
C PHE A 126 3.48 14.36 -17.57
N GLY A 127 4.60 13.68 -17.31
CA GLY A 127 5.81 14.24 -16.70
C GLY A 127 6.25 13.47 -15.45
N MET A 128 7.55 13.48 -15.17
CA MET A 128 8.11 13.00 -13.91
C MET A 128 8.79 14.17 -13.21
N PHE A 129 8.31 14.55 -12.03
CA PHE A 129 9.00 15.52 -11.18
C PHE A 129 10.01 14.77 -10.30
N TYR A 130 11.30 14.85 -10.64
CA TYR A 130 12.37 14.26 -9.85
C TYR A 130 12.92 15.28 -8.84
N CYS A 131 12.44 15.19 -7.60
CA CYS A 131 12.94 15.99 -6.47
C CYS A 131 13.16 15.06 -5.27
N PRO A 132 14.32 14.37 -5.16
CA PRO A 132 14.61 13.56 -3.99
C PRO A 132 14.73 14.45 -2.75
N ILE A 133 13.93 14.13 -1.73
CA ILE A 133 13.93 14.84 -0.45
C ILE A 133 14.73 14.00 0.55
N VAL A 134 15.75 14.61 1.17
CA VAL A 134 16.55 14.00 2.23
C VAL A 134 16.32 14.75 3.53
N ASN A 135 16.11 14.02 4.63
CA ASN A 135 15.98 14.58 5.96
C ASN A 135 17.35 14.82 6.62
N ILE A 136 17.43 15.86 7.43
CA ILE A 136 18.59 16.25 8.28
C ILE A 136 19.17 15.07 9.08
N ASP A 137 18.31 14.22 9.65
CA ASP A 137 18.78 13.14 10.53
C ASP A 137 19.55 12.05 9.77
N LYS A 138 19.32 11.92 8.47
CA LYS A 138 19.83 10.79 7.67
C LYS A 138 21.21 11.02 7.06
N LEU A 139 21.75 12.23 7.09
CA LEU A 139 22.98 12.50 6.32
C LEU A 139 24.28 12.28 7.06
N TRP A 140 24.24 12.12 8.39
CA TRP A 140 25.38 11.51 9.07
C TRP A 140 25.62 10.08 8.56
N SER A 141 24.57 9.38 8.15
CA SER A 141 24.68 8.02 7.61
C SER A 141 25.16 7.96 6.15
N MET A 142 25.18 9.08 5.43
CA MET A 142 25.65 9.13 4.03
C MET A 142 27.17 9.26 3.92
N ILE A 143 27.84 9.68 4.99
CA ILE A 143 29.29 9.84 5.03
C ILE A 143 29.93 8.45 5.27
N PRO A 144 30.98 8.07 4.52
CA PRO A 144 31.77 6.88 4.82
C PRO A 144 32.49 7.03 6.17
N GLN A 145 32.69 5.92 6.88
CA GLN A 145 33.26 5.93 8.24
C GLN A 145 34.65 6.58 8.30
N ASP A 146 35.48 6.35 7.28
CA ASP A 146 36.84 6.91 7.17
C ASP A 146 36.90 8.45 7.19
N VAL A 147 35.84 9.11 6.72
CA VAL A 147 35.74 10.58 6.67
C VAL A 147 35.16 11.12 7.99
N LYS A 148 34.36 10.33 8.70
CA LYS A 148 33.83 10.71 10.03
C LYS A 148 34.93 10.78 11.08
N GLU A 149 35.87 9.85 11.03
CA GLU A 149 36.98 9.79 12.00
C GLU A 149 37.98 10.94 11.80
N LYS A 150 38.06 11.49 10.59
CA LYS A 150 38.92 12.63 10.23
C LYS A 150 38.25 13.99 10.41
N ALA A 151 36.95 14.01 10.75
CA ALA A 151 36.21 15.24 10.96
C ALA A 151 36.61 15.88 12.30
N SER A 152 37.29 17.01 12.22
CA SER A 152 37.67 17.84 13.37
C SER A 152 37.05 19.23 13.22
N ILE A 153 37.13 20.06 14.25
CA ILE A 153 36.65 21.46 14.23
C ILE A 153 37.28 22.25 13.07
N ASP A 154 38.54 21.94 12.75
CA ASP A 154 39.29 22.61 11.67
C ASP A 154 39.06 21.99 10.29
N ASN A 155 38.59 20.73 10.22
CA ASN A 155 38.44 19.99 8.97
C ASN A 155 37.02 19.43 8.86
N VAL A 156 36.14 20.28 8.32
CA VAL A 156 34.71 20.04 8.20
C VAL A 156 34.39 19.26 6.91
N PRO A 157 33.69 18.11 6.98
CA PRO A 157 33.33 17.37 5.78
C PRO A 157 32.32 18.15 4.93
N LEU A 158 32.60 18.21 3.63
CA LEU A 158 31.69 18.74 2.63
C LEU A 158 30.73 17.64 2.19
N ILE A 159 29.43 17.85 2.40
CA ILE A 159 28.37 16.92 1.99
C ILE A 159 27.50 17.59 0.94
N ASP A 160 27.27 16.88 -0.16
CA ASP A 160 26.21 17.21 -1.12
C ASP A 160 24.84 16.82 -0.50
N GLY A 161 24.40 17.57 0.51
CA GLY A 161 23.19 17.27 1.30
C GLY A 161 23.18 17.94 2.69
N VAL A 162 21.97 18.24 3.20
CA VAL A 162 21.60 19.12 4.35
C VAL A 162 21.70 18.50 5.77
N LEU A 163 22.87 18.58 6.43
CA LEU A 163 23.29 18.57 7.88
C LEU A 163 22.52 17.83 9.02
N PRO A 164 23.22 17.20 9.99
CA PRO A 164 22.76 16.84 11.35
C PRO A 164 23.29 17.77 12.48
N PRO A 165 22.70 17.75 13.71
CA PRO A 165 22.77 18.85 14.69
C PRO A 165 23.98 18.89 15.67
N SER A 166 24.99 18.02 15.56
CA SER A 166 26.03 17.91 16.61
C SER A 166 27.47 18.21 16.18
N GLN A 167 27.73 18.36 14.88
CA GLN A 167 29.05 18.67 14.35
C GLN A 167 28.90 19.68 13.20
N PRO A 168 29.85 20.62 13.03
CA PRO A 168 29.83 21.55 11.92
C PRO A 168 29.95 20.76 10.61
N VAL A 169 29.08 21.04 9.63
CA VAL A 169 29.08 20.41 8.30
C VAL A 169 28.75 21.49 7.27
N ILE A 170 29.28 21.33 6.05
CA ILE A 170 28.95 22.20 4.92
C ILE A 170 28.06 21.44 3.95
N VAL A 171 26.95 22.06 3.59
CA VAL A 171 25.86 21.47 2.81
C VAL A 171 25.79 22.10 1.44
N LYS A 172 25.90 21.31 0.37
CA LYS A 172 25.61 21.75 -1.00
C LYS A 172 24.28 21.20 -1.48
N THR A 173 23.30 22.08 -1.74
CA THR A 173 21.99 21.67 -2.30
C THR A 173 21.35 22.76 -3.15
N LYS A 174 20.32 22.35 -3.92
CA LYS A 174 19.55 23.21 -4.82
C LYS A 174 18.38 23.93 -4.13
N LEU A 175 17.68 23.25 -3.23
CA LEU A 175 16.52 23.78 -2.49
C LEU A 175 16.62 23.36 -1.02
N ILE A 176 16.33 24.31 -0.12
CA ILE A 176 16.35 24.10 1.33
C ILE A 176 15.05 24.63 1.95
N SER A 177 14.55 23.92 2.94
CA SER A 177 13.43 24.39 3.75
C SER A 177 13.91 25.38 4.82
N LYS A 178 13.09 26.40 5.14
CA LYS A 178 13.41 27.40 6.19
C LYS A 178 13.73 26.76 7.54
N LEU A 179 13.02 25.67 7.87
CA LEU A 179 13.26 24.91 9.10
C LEU A 179 14.61 24.20 9.08
N ALA A 180 15.02 23.67 7.92
CA ALA A 180 16.31 23.03 7.78
C ALA A 180 17.44 24.05 7.88
N GLU A 181 17.31 25.20 7.23
CA GLU A 181 18.28 26.29 7.33
C GLU A 181 18.51 26.73 8.78
N LYS A 182 17.44 26.86 9.57
CA LYS A 182 17.54 27.24 10.98
C LYS A 182 18.31 26.19 11.79
N LYS A 183 17.96 24.90 11.66
CA LYS A 183 18.62 23.79 12.35
C LYS A 183 20.10 23.65 11.98
N ILE A 184 20.43 23.95 10.73
CA ILE A 184 21.80 23.96 10.23
C ILE A 184 22.65 25.02 10.90
N LYS A 185 22.12 26.24 10.95
CA LYS A 185 22.82 27.37 11.57
C LYS A 185 22.96 27.18 13.08
N GLU A 186 21.94 26.61 13.73
CA GLU A 186 22.01 26.22 15.15
C GLU A 186 23.10 25.16 15.43
N GLY A 187 23.35 24.26 14.46
CA GLY A 187 24.42 23.25 14.52
C GLY A 187 25.81 23.74 14.08
N ASN A 188 26.04 25.04 13.96
CA ASN A 188 27.27 25.66 13.45
C ASN A 188 27.69 25.18 12.05
N GLY A 189 26.72 24.81 11.22
CA GLY A 189 26.95 24.40 9.84
C GLY A 189 26.72 25.51 8.82
N ALA A 190 27.25 25.34 7.60
CA ALA A 190 27.11 26.30 6.52
C ALA A 190 26.39 25.71 5.30
N ILE A 191 25.71 26.57 4.55
CA ILE A 191 24.89 26.19 3.38
C ILE A 191 25.45 26.86 2.15
N VAL A 192 25.65 26.07 1.10
CA VAL A 192 26.06 26.51 -0.22
C VAL A 192 24.95 26.13 -1.20
N LEU A 193 24.30 27.14 -1.77
CA LEU A 193 23.30 26.94 -2.82
C LEU A 193 24.02 26.65 -4.13
N THR A 194 23.68 25.52 -4.75
CA THR A 194 24.21 25.12 -6.06
C THR A 194 23.08 25.16 -7.09
N THR A 195 23.38 25.70 -8.27
CA THR A 195 22.44 25.86 -9.39
C THR A 195 22.04 24.54 -10.05
#